data_AF-A0A4P9WGA6-F1
#
_entry.id   AF-A0A4P9WGA6-F1
#
_cell.length_a   1.000
_cell.length_b   1.000
_cell.length_c   1.000
_cell.angle_alpha   90.00
_cell.angle_beta   90.00
_cell.angle_gamma   90.00
#
_symmetry.space_group_name_H-M   'P 1'
#
loop_
_entity.id
_entity.type
_entity.pdbx_description
1 polymer ?
#
loop_
_entity_poly.entity_id
_entity_poly.type
_entity_poly.pdbx_seq_one_letter_code
_entity_poly.pdbx_strand_id
1 'polypeptide(L)'
;MDTGLWIAYLALGFMAVLPIYLGSHASLKIPKKVASCEHGQPTAHPGKNGEEVASAADDEAEFFSFDDAKWFPIFGSVTLFSLYLVFKFFDREYVNMLLSAYFVILGVGALYKTALAISRAATGLELKGAYRLDLWKHENEIFSARFGKYHIGLLVASIVVGGLYTYSKHWILSNMYGEAFSAQAIQLLNLDSFKTGMALLAGLFFYDIFWVFGTDVMVTVAKSFDAPIKVVWPKDIFENAQFTMLGLGDIVIPGIFIALCLQFDHAQYLKSTAGKKNKFATSFPKPYFLACFIAYILGLITTVVVMHTYKAAQPALLYLSPACILSALLTALVRGETKQLFGFDPNPDSAAAAKKNDDVKGEPKEPKAEKPKAAPAKMHATRAASEEEEKPKTRTSPRKKGGKTA
;
A
#
# COMPACT_ATOMS: atom_id res chain seq x y z
N MET A 1 23.04 -35.45 0.62
CA MET A 1 22.38 -34.18 1.00
C MET A 1 23.20 -33.10 0.37
N ASP A 2 22.69 -32.48 -0.68
CA ASP A 2 23.47 -31.54 -1.47
C ASP A 2 23.51 -30.20 -0.72
N THR A 3 24.68 -29.86 -0.19
CA THR A 3 24.93 -28.61 0.53
C THR A 3 24.53 -27.39 -0.30
N GLY A 4 24.62 -27.48 -1.63
CA GLY A 4 24.15 -26.45 -2.57
C GLY A 4 22.67 -26.11 -2.42
N LEU A 5 21.81 -27.11 -2.26
CA LEU A 5 20.36 -26.90 -2.17
C LEU A 5 19.96 -26.15 -0.88
N TRP A 6 20.62 -26.45 0.25
CA TRP A 6 20.39 -25.71 1.50
C TRP A 6 20.88 -24.27 1.44
N ILE A 7 22.01 -24.03 0.77
CA ILE A 7 22.51 -22.67 0.51
C ILE A 7 21.50 -21.91 -0.35
N ALA A 8 20.92 -22.55 -1.37
CA ALA A 8 19.90 -21.95 -2.22
C ALA A 8 18.64 -21.56 -1.42
N TYR A 9 18.15 -22.42 -0.53
CA TYR A 9 17.00 -22.08 0.32
C TYR A 9 17.31 -20.97 1.32
N LEU A 10 18.51 -20.95 1.89
CA LEU A 10 18.93 -19.87 2.79
C LEU A 10 19.02 -18.55 2.04
N ALA A 11 19.60 -18.54 0.84
CA ALA A 11 19.69 -17.35 -0.01
C ALA A 11 18.29 -16.83 -0.39
N LEU A 12 17.37 -17.71 -0.79
CA LEU A 12 15.98 -17.33 -1.10
C LEU A 12 15.24 -16.83 0.14
N GLY A 13 15.45 -17.45 1.31
CA GLY A 13 14.90 -16.97 2.57
C GLY A 13 15.39 -15.56 2.90
N PHE A 14 16.67 -15.28 2.72
CA PHE A 14 17.24 -13.95 2.92
C PHE A 14 16.63 -12.92 1.94
N MET A 15 16.56 -13.26 0.65
CA MET A 15 15.96 -12.39 -0.38
C MET A 15 14.45 -12.17 -0.18
N ALA A 16 13.76 -13.06 0.51
CA ALA A 16 12.35 -12.87 0.87
C ALA A 16 12.20 -11.94 2.09
N VAL A 17 13.08 -12.07 3.07
CA VAL A 17 13.02 -11.35 4.35
C VAL A 17 13.45 -9.88 4.21
N LEU A 18 14.44 -9.61 3.35
CA LEU A 18 14.99 -8.27 3.13
C LEU A 18 13.94 -7.23 2.65
N PRO A 19 13.19 -7.46 1.55
CA PRO A 19 12.18 -6.52 1.08
C PRO A 19 11.03 -6.36 2.08
N ILE A 20 10.68 -7.39 2.85
CA ILE A 20 9.64 -7.29 3.89
C ILE A 20 10.10 -6.33 4.99
N TYR A 21 11.33 -6.48 5.47
CA TYR A 21 11.86 -5.60 6.51
C TYR A 21 11.95 -4.15 6.03
N LEU A 22 12.55 -3.93 4.85
CA LEU A 22 12.73 -2.60 4.27
C LEU A 22 11.38 -1.95 3.92
N GLY A 23 10.48 -2.69 3.26
CA GLY A 23 9.15 -2.21 2.87
C GLY A 23 8.27 -1.89 4.08
N SER A 24 8.27 -2.76 5.10
CA SER A 24 7.52 -2.50 6.35
C SER A 24 8.02 -1.22 7.02
N HIS A 25 9.33 -1.03 7.11
CA HIS A 25 9.91 0.18 7.70
C HIS A 25 9.67 1.44 6.87
N ALA A 26 9.66 1.33 5.54
CA ALA A 26 9.33 2.44 4.64
C ALA A 26 7.83 2.79 4.65
N SER A 27 6.94 1.83 4.97
CA SER A 27 5.49 2.08 5.09
C SER A 27 5.12 2.93 6.33
N LEU A 28 6.01 3.02 7.33
CA LEU A 28 5.74 3.78 8.55
C LEU A 28 5.72 5.28 8.29
N LYS A 29 4.56 5.91 8.50
CA LYS A 29 4.40 7.36 8.49
C LYS A 29 4.84 7.96 9.84
N ILE A 30 6.13 8.25 9.99
CA ILE A 30 6.65 9.00 11.15
C ILE A 30 6.59 10.51 10.83
N PRO A 31 5.90 11.34 11.64
CA PRO A 31 5.90 12.78 11.42
C PRO A 31 7.34 13.31 11.48
N LYS A 32 7.76 14.20 10.56
CA LYS A 32 9.11 14.78 10.57
C LYS A 32 9.20 15.95 11.57
N LYS A 33 10.34 16.09 12.26
CA LYS A 33 10.59 17.21 13.17
C LYS A 33 10.88 18.48 12.34
N VAL A 34 9.97 19.46 12.35
CA VAL A 34 10.26 20.80 11.82
C VAL A 34 11.24 21.46 12.79
N ALA A 35 12.45 21.77 12.32
CA ALA A 35 13.42 22.51 13.11
C ALA A 35 13.05 24.00 13.07
N SER A 36 12.37 24.50 14.11
CA SER A 36 12.21 25.94 14.30
C SER A 36 13.56 26.57 14.65
N CYS A 37 14.11 27.37 13.75
CA CYS A 37 15.18 28.32 14.08
C CYS A 37 14.55 29.70 14.34
N GLU A 38 14.54 30.13 15.60
CA GLU A 38 14.30 31.52 16.01
C GLU A 38 15.54 32.38 15.74
N HIS A 39 15.39 33.48 15.00
CA HIS A 39 15.84 34.84 15.38
C HIS A 39 15.22 35.86 14.41
N GLY A 40 14.61 36.91 14.95
CA GLY A 40 13.57 37.70 14.28
C GLY A 40 14.00 38.97 13.54
N GLN A 41 13.10 39.48 12.70
CA GLN A 41 12.64 40.89 12.61
C GLN A 41 11.43 40.95 11.65
N PRO A 42 10.41 41.82 11.86
CA PRO A 42 9.18 41.76 11.09
C PRO A 42 9.32 42.59 9.80
N THR A 43 9.23 41.94 8.64
CA THR A 43 8.94 42.64 7.38
C THR A 43 7.69 42.03 6.74
N ALA A 44 6.74 42.92 6.48
CA ALA A 44 5.40 42.63 6.02
C ALA A 44 5.40 42.20 4.54
N HIS A 45 5.21 40.91 4.27
CA HIS A 45 4.60 40.40 3.04
C HIS A 45 3.98 39.01 3.33
N PRO A 46 2.69 38.75 3.03
CA PRO A 46 2.08 37.44 3.24
C PRO A 46 2.47 36.52 2.09
N GLY A 47 3.72 36.06 2.09
CA GLY A 47 4.19 34.98 1.22
C GLY A 47 4.05 33.65 1.94
N LYS A 48 3.18 32.77 1.43
CA LYS A 48 3.06 31.37 1.83
C LYS A 48 4.38 30.63 1.58
N ASN A 49 5.34 30.74 2.49
CA ASN A 49 6.52 29.90 2.54
C ASN A 49 6.41 28.99 3.77
N GLY A 50 5.46 28.05 3.71
CA GLY A 50 5.54 26.84 4.52
C GLY A 50 6.55 25.93 3.85
N GLU A 51 7.68 25.68 4.52
CA GLU A 51 8.68 24.70 4.10
C GLU A 51 8.09 23.29 4.19
N GLU A 52 7.27 22.95 3.21
CA GLU A 52 6.91 21.57 2.92
C GLU A 52 8.05 20.96 2.11
N VAL A 53 8.96 20.33 2.84
CA VAL A 53 9.90 19.32 2.31
C VAL A 53 9.06 18.11 1.89
N ALA A 54 8.26 18.27 0.83
CA ALA A 54 7.69 17.18 0.05
C ALA A 54 8.87 16.40 -0.52
N SER A 55 9.14 15.27 0.12
CA SER A 55 9.98 14.21 -0.42
C SER A 55 9.41 13.83 -1.79
N ALA A 56 10.29 13.65 -2.76
CA ALA A 56 9.96 13.31 -4.15
C ALA A 56 8.79 12.31 -4.22
N ALA A 57 7.68 12.74 -4.82
CA ALA A 57 6.41 12.03 -4.94
C ALA A 57 5.97 11.38 -3.61
N ASP A 58 5.11 12.04 -2.85
CA ASP A 58 4.30 11.32 -1.85
C ASP A 58 3.45 10.33 -2.64
N ASP A 59 3.96 9.11 -2.81
CA ASP A 59 3.15 8.01 -3.30
C ASP A 59 2.10 7.79 -2.21
N GLU A 60 0.89 8.26 -2.47
CA GLU A 60 -0.22 8.05 -1.56
C GLU A 60 -0.38 6.55 -1.35
N ALA A 61 -0.27 6.14 -0.09
CA ALA A 61 -0.50 4.77 0.33
C ALA A 61 -1.89 4.34 -0.14
N GLU A 62 -1.95 3.33 -1.00
CA GLU A 62 -3.21 2.75 -1.45
C GLU A 62 -3.73 1.83 -0.33
N PHE A 63 -4.87 2.21 0.25
CA PHE A 63 -5.51 1.41 1.28
C PHE A 63 -6.40 0.35 0.64
N PHE A 64 -6.05 -0.92 0.86
CA PHE A 64 -6.90 -2.06 0.56
C PHE A 64 -8.01 -2.16 1.60
N SER A 65 -9.26 -2.06 1.15
CA SER A 65 -10.41 -2.20 2.03
C SER A 65 -10.88 -3.65 2.17
N PHE A 66 -11.70 -3.91 3.19
CA PHE A 66 -12.31 -5.22 3.45
C PHE A 66 -13.07 -5.78 2.24
N ASP A 67 -13.72 -4.91 1.47
CA ASP A 67 -14.45 -5.35 0.28
C ASP A 67 -13.51 -5.73 -0.87
N ASP A 68 -12.41 -5.02 -1.06
CA ASP A 68 -11.38 -5.37 -2.06
C ASP A 68 -10.71 -6.71 -1.73
N ALA A 69 -10.42 -6.95 -0.46
CA ALA A 69 -9.75 -8.17 0.01
C ALA A 69 -10.54 -9.46 -0.31
N LYS A 70 -11.88 -9.40 -0.29
CA LYS A 70 -12.73 -10.56 -0.63
C LYS A 70 -12.72 -10.87 -2.12
N TRP A 71 -12.64 -9.84 -2.96
CA TRP A 71 -12.59 -10.00 -4.40
C TRP A 71 -11.21 -10.41 -4.89
N PHE A 72 -10.16 -10.22 -4.07
CA PHE A 72 -8.79 -10.51 -4.44
C PHE A 72 -8.55 -11.94 -4.95
N PRO A 73 -9.00 -13.03 -4.28
CA PRO A 73 -8.90 -14.39 -4.82
C PRO A 73 -9.62 -14.60 -6.16
N ILE A 74 -10.74 -13.89 -6.37
CA ILE A 74 -11.55 -14.00 -7.59
C ILE A 74 -10.84 -13.30 -8.74
N PHE A 75 -10.36 -12.07 -8.54
CA PHE A 75 -9.56 -11.35 -9.54
C PHE A 75 -8.26 -12.10 -9.87
N GLY A 76 -7.60 -12.67 -8.86
CA GLY A 76 -6.45 -13.56 -9.06
C GLY A 76 -6.80 -14.75 -9.95
N SER A 77 -7.94 -15.39 -9.69
CA SER A 77 -8.42 -16.56 -10.45
C SER A 77 -8.69 -16.20 -11.92
N VAL A 78 -9.41 -15.10 -12.15
CA VAL A 78 -9.70 -14.61 -13.51
C VAL A 78 -8.41 -14.25 -14.24
N THR A 79 -7.49 -13.55 -13.58
CA THR A 79 -6.20 -13.13 -14.17
C THR A 79 -5.34 -14.34 -14.52
N LEU A 80 -5.20 -15.30 -13.60
CA LEU A 80 -4.40 -16.51 -13.80
C LEU A 80 -4.99 -17.37 -14.91
N PHE A 81 -6.31 -17.58 -14.92
CA PHE A 81 -6.98 -18.34 -15.97
C PHE A 81 -6.87 -17.63 -17.33
N SER A 82 -7.01 -16.31 -17.37
CA SER A 82 -6.85 -15.53 -18.61
C SER A 82 -5.43 -15.67 -19.16
N LEU A 83 -4.42 -15.57 -18.30
CA LEU A 83 -3.03 -15.75 -18.69
C LEU A 83 -2.74 -17.18 -19.17
N TYR A 84 -3.36 -18.18 -18.55
CA TYR A 84 -3.31 -19.57 -19.04
C TYR A 84 -3.88 -19.71 -20.44
N LEU A 85 -5.03 -19.10 -20.73
CA LEU A 85 -5.60 -19.10 -22.08
C LEU A 85 -4.66 -18.42 -23.08
N VAL A 86 -4.06 -17.28 -22.71
CA VAL A 86 -3.08 -16.59 -23.56
C VAL A 86 -1.90 -17.49 -23.90
N PHE A 87 -1.29 -18.16 -22.92
CA PHE A 87 -0.20 -19.12 -23.18
C PHE A 87 -0.63 -20.37 -23.94
N LYS A 88 -1.92 -20.71 -23.93
CA LYS A 88 -2.47 -21.84 -24.67
C LYS A 88 -2.73 -21.51 -26.15
N PHE A 89 -3.09 -20.26 -26.45
CA PHE A 89 -3.46 -19.82 -27.80
C PHE A 89 -2.37 -19.05 -28.53
N PHE A 90 -1.40 -18.46 -27.82
CA PHE A 90 -0.31 -17.67 -28.40
C PHE A 90 1.06 -18.28 -28.10
N ASP A 91 2.02 -18.03 -28.99
CA ASP A 91 3.39 -18.48 -28.77
C ASP A 91 4.01 -17.82 -27.54
N ARG A 92 4.64 -18.67 -26.72
CA ARG A 92 5.25 -18.28 -25.44
C ARG A 92 6.29 -17.17 -25.60
N GLU A 93 6.97 -17.11 -26.75
CA GLU A 93 8.00 -16.12 -27.02
C GLU A 93 7.41 -14.70 -27.10
N TYR A 94 6.36 -14.49 -27.89
CA TYR A 94 5.71 -13.19 -28.00
C TYR A 94 5.06 -12.77 -26.68
N VAL A 95 4.42 -13.72 -25.99
CA VAL A 95 3.78 -13.48 -24.69
C VAL A 95 4.82 -13.07 -23.64
N ASN A 96 5.93 -13.80 -23.53
CA ASN A 96 7.01 -13.46 -22.60
C ASN A 96 7.74 -12.18 -22.99
N MET A 97 7.89 -11.87 -24.28
CA MET A 97 8.45 -10.59 -24.73
C MET A 97 7.55 -9.42 -24.30
N LEU A 98 6.23 -9.53 -24.50
CA LEU A 98 5.27 -8.50 -24.09
C LEU A 98 5.27 -8.29 -22.58
N LEU A 99 5.20 -9.38 -21.81
CA LEU A 99 5.23 -9.33 -20.35
C LEU A 99 6.57 -8.78 -19.85
N SER A 100 7.70 -9.23 -20.40
CA SER A 100 9.02 -8.71 -20.04
C SER A 100 9.12 -7.20 -20.29
N ALA A 101 8.63 -6.72 -21.44
CA ALA A 101 8.61 -5.29 -21.73
C ALA A 101 7.77 -4.51 -20.71
N TYR A 102 6.58 -5.01 -20.37
CA TYR A 102 5.71 -4.43 -19.36
C TYR A 102 6.39 -4.34 -17.98
N PHE A 103 6.97 -5.44 -17.49
CA PHE A 103 7.64 -5.44 -16.19
C PHE A 103 8.94 -4.64 -16.16
N VAL A 104 9.69 -4.57 -17.26
CA VAL A 104 10.88 -3.71 -17.32
C VAL A 104 10.47 -2.25 -17.23
N ILE A 105 9.44 -1.82 -17.96
CA ILE A 105 8.95 -0.43 -17.92
C ILE A 105 8.51 -0.05 -16.50
N LEU A 106 7.67 -0.88 -15.87
CA LEU A 106 7.24 -0.64 -14.48
C LEU A 106 8.42 -0.70 -13.50
N GLY A 107 9.33 -1.63 -13.74
CA GLY A 107 10.44 -1.90 -12.84
C GLY A 107 11.52 -0.83 -12.86
N VAL A 108 11.65 -0.03 -13.92
CA VAL A 108 12.51 1.17 -13.91
C VAL A 108 12.13 2.11 -12.76
N GLY A 109 10.82 2.32 -12.55
CA GLY A 109 10.32 3.14 -11.45
C GLY A 109 10.61 2.54 -10.07
N ALA A 110 10.37 1.24 -9.92
CA ALA A 110 10.66 0.52 -8.68
C ALA A 110 12.17 0.55 -8.36
N LEU A 111 13.03 0.22 -9.33
CA LEU A 111 14.49 0.25 -9.19
C LEU A 111 15.00 1.66 -8.86
N TYR A 112 14.45 2.69 -9.49
CA TYR A 112 14.82 4.07 -9.19
C TYR A 112 14.52 4.43 -7.73
N LYS A 113 13.33 4.08 -7.22
CA LYS A 113 12.93 4.34 -5.84
C LYS A 113 13.79 3.55 -4.84
N THR A 114 14.03 2.26 -5.10
CA THR A 114 14.92 1.44 -4.26
C THR A 114 16.36 1.96 -4.28
N ALA A 115 16.89 2.35 -5.44
CA ALA A 115 18.23 2.94 -5.55
C ALA A 115 18.33 4.29 -4.82
N LEU A 116 17.25 5.08 -4.83
CA LEU A 116 17.16 6.31 -4.06
C LEU A 116 17.15 6.04 -2.55
N ALA A 117 16.44 5.01 -2.10
CA ALA A 117 16.44 4.59 -0.70
C ALA A 117 17.83 4.12 -0.25
N ILE A 118 18.51 3.30 -1.05
CA ILE A 118 19.87 2.81 -0.78
C ILE A 118 20.87 3.97 -0.77
N SER A 119 20.81 4.88 -1.75
CA SER A 119 21.73 6.02 -1.81
C SER A 119 21.56 6.99 -0.64
N ARG A 120 20.32 7.23 -0.19
CA ARG A 120 20.05 7.99 1.04
C ARG A 120 20.63 7.30 2.28
N ALA A 121 20.44 5.99 2.40
CA ALA A 121 20.99 5.21 3.50
C ALA A 121 22.53 5.20 3.52
N ALA A 122 23.17 5.10 2.35
CA ALA A 122 24.62 5.04 2.21
C ALA A 122 25.32 6.39 2.38
N THR A 123 24.73 7.48 1.86
CA THR A 123 25.37 8.81 1.88
C THR A 123 24.97 9.67 3.07
N GLY A 124 23.84 9.38 3.73
CA GLY A 124 23.33 10.17 4.85
C GLY A 124 22.94 11.62 4.49
N LEU A 125 23.11 12.02 3.24
CA LEU A 125 22.76 13.34 2.73
C LEU A 125 21.32 13.33 2.24
N GLU A 126 20.52 14.27 2.71
CA GLU A 126 19.23 14.57 2.08
C GLU A 126 19.51 15.07 0.65
N LEU A 127 19.37 14.17 -0.33
CA LEU A 127 19.40 14.49 -1.75
C LEU A 127 18.19 15.39 -2.05
N LYS A 128 18.32 16.68 -1.75
CA LYS A 128 17.30 17.70 -2.04
C LYS A 128 17.22 17.87 -3.55
N GLY A 129 16.05 17.59 -4.12
CA GLY A 129 15.77 17.88 -5.53
C GLY A 129 15.85 19.39 -5.74
N ALA A 130 16.80 19.84 -6.56
CA ALA A 130 17.01 21.26 -6.84
C ALA A 130 15.98 21.84 -7.82
N TYR A 131 15.29 20.99 -8.57
CA TYR A 131 14.33 21.39 -9.61
C TYR A 131 12.98 20.74 -9.33
N ARG A 132 11.88 21.48 -9.57
CA ARG A 132 10.50 21.01 -9.43
C ARG A 132 9.84 21.07 -10.80
N LEU A 133 9.29 19.95 -11.28
CA LEU A 133 8.44 19.86 -12.46
C LEU A 133 7.00 19.71 -11.97
N ASP A 134 6.17 20.70 -12.22
CA ASP A 134 4.74 20.61 -11.93
C ASP A 134 3.96 20.64 -13.24
N LEU A 135 3.20 19.58 -13.51
CA LEU A 135 2.25 19.52 -14.62
C LEU A 135 0.85 19.84 -14.11
N TRP A 136 0.29 20.92 -14.62
CA TRP A 136 -1.03 21.43 -14.24
C TRP A 136 -2.05 21.12 -15.32
N LYS A 137 -3.24 20.64 -14.92
CA LYS A 137 -4.41 20.61 -15.79
C LYS A 137 -5.64 21.09 -15.02
N HIS A 138 -6.19 22.21 -15.47
CA HIS A 138 -7.48 22.76 -15.03
C HIS A 138 -7.68 22.77 -13.50
N GLU A 139 -6.71 23.33 -12.78
CA GLU A 139 -6.66 23.54 -11.30
C GLU A 139 -6.15 22.37 -10.44
N ASN A 140 -5.91 21.18 -11.01
CA ASN A 140 -5.25 20.08 -10.28
C ASN A 140 -3.79 19.92 -10.73
N GLU A 141 -2.86 19.85 -9.77
CA GLU A 141 -1.50 19.34 -10.01
C GLU A 141 -1.64 17.83 -10.35
N ILE A 142 -1.38 17.45 -11.60
CA ILE A 142 -1.43 16.03 -12.02
C ILE A 142 -0.14 15.32 -11.66
N PHE A 143 1.00 16.02 -11.70
CA PHE A 143 2.30 15.43 -11.49
C PHE A 143 3.29 16.46 -10.98
N SER A 144 3.80 16.26 -9.77
CA SER A 144 4.86 17.07 -9.18
C SER A 144 6.11 16.19 -8.96
N ALA A 145 7.13 16.39 -9.80
CA ALA A 145 8.40 15.69 -9.69
C ALA A 145 9.49 16.66 -9.24
N ARG A 146 10.05 16.45 -8.05
CA ARG A 146 11.29 17.11 -7.63
C ARG A 146 12.49 16.27 -8.08
N PHE A 147 13.33 16.82 -8.94
CA PHE A 147 14.50 16.15 -9.48
C PHE A 147 15.77 16.97 -9.26
N GLY A 148 16.85 16.28 -8.95
CA GLY A 148 18.20 16.81 -8.87
C GLY A 148 19.12 16.02 -9.80
N LYS A 149 20.38 16.45 -9.95
CA LYS A 149 21.36 15.77 -10.82
C LYS A 149 21.51 14.28 -10.46
N TYR A 150 21.48 13.95 -9.17
CA TYR A 150 21.51 12.58 -8.66
C TYR A 150 20.26 11.76 -9.01
N HIS A 151 19.08 12.37 -9.02
CA HIS A 151 17.84 11.69 -9.40
C HIS A 151 17.85 11.28 -10.87
N ILE A 152 18.34 12.17 -11.75
CA ILE A 152 18.50 11.86 -13.18
C ILE A 152 19.53 10.74 -13.36
N GLY A 153 20.67 10.81 -12.66
CA GLY A 153 21.70 9.77 -12.72
C GLY A 153 21.19 8.39 -12.30
N LEU A 154 20.43 8.32 -11.20
CA LEU A 154 19.81 7.07 -10.75
C LEU A 154 18.75 6.55 -11.73
N LEU A 155 17.91 7.43 -12.28
CA LEU A 155 16.91 7.05 -13.27
C LEU A 155 17.56 6.47 -14.53
N VAL A 156 18.61 7.11 -15.04
CA VAL A 156 19.37 6.59 -16.19
C VAL A 156 20.00 5.24 -15.86
N ALA A 157 20.57 5.08 -14.66
CA ALA A 157 21.11 3.79 -14.22
C ALA A 157 20.03 2.69 -14.18
N SER A 158 18.83 2.98 -13.67
CA SER A 158 17.71 2.04 -13.68
C SER A 158 17.28 1.64 -15.10
N ILE A 159 17.27 2.58 -16.05
CA ILE A 159 16.99 2.30 -17.47
C ILE A 159 18.08 1.40 -18.06
N VAL A 160 19.36 1.67 -17.78
CA VAL A 160 20.48 0.84 -18.25
C VAL A 160 20.36 -0.58 -17.71
N VAL A 161 20.04 -0.75 -16.43
CA VAL A 161 19.79 -2.07 -15.82
C VAL A 161 18.64 -2.80 -16.52
N GLY A 162 17.57 -2.09 -16.91
CA GLY A 162 16.49 -2.64 -17.73
C GLY A 162 16.92 -3.08 -19.12
N GLY A 163 17.70 -2.27 -19.82
CA GLY A 163 18.28 -2.65 -21.11
C GLY A 163 19.16 -3.90 -21.00
N LEU A 164 20.05 -3.93 -20.00
CA LEU A 164 20.91 -5.08 -19.74
C LEU A 164 20.09 -6.34 -19.42
N TYR A 165 19.00 -6.22 -18.66
CA TYR A 165 18.11 -7.34 -18.39
C TYR A 165 17.45 -7.86 -19.67
N THR A 166 16.93 -6.98 -20.53
CA THR A 166 16.29 -7.41 -21.79
C THR A 166 17.25 -8.14 -22.73
N TYR A 167 18.54 -7.76 -22.72
CA TYR A 167 19.57 -8.41 -23.54
C TYR A 167 20.08 -9.72 -22.92
N SER A 168 20.39 -9.72 -21.63
CA SER A 168 21.09 -10.83 -20.97
C SER A 168 20.19 -11.86 -20.30
N LYS A 169 18.97 -11.46 -19.94
CA LYS A 169 18.03 -12.22 -19.09
C LYS A 169 18.68 -12.84 -17.85
N HIS A 170 19.72 -12.19 -17.31
CA HIS A 170 20.44 -12.70 -16.16
C HIS A 170 19.52 -12.77 -14.91
N TRP A 171 19.63 -13.88 -14.20
CA TRP A 171 18.83 -14.15 -13.00
C TRP A 171 19.06 -13.12 -11.88
N ILE A 172 20.28 -12.58 -11.76
CA ILE A 172 20.60 -11.53 -10.78
C ILE A 172 19.79 -10.26 -11.06
N LEU A 173 19.74 -9.85 -12.33
CA LEU A 173 18.96 -8.68 -12.73
C LEU A 173 17.47 -8.92 -12.49
N SER A 174 16.97 -10.12 -12.79
CA SER A 174 15.60 -10.52 -12.46
C SER A 174 15.31 -10.42 -10.95
N ASN A 175 16.23 -10.86 -10.10
CA ASN A 175 16.08 -10.77 -8.65
C ASN A 175 16.09 -9.33 -8.16
N MET A 176 16.91 -8.45 -8.76
CA MET A 176 16.88 -7.02 -8.43
C MET A 176 15.51 -6.40 -8.70
N TYR A 177 14.88 -6.74 -9.83
CA TYR A 177 13.50 -6.34 -10.13
C TYR A 177 12.51 -6.93 -9.11
N GLY A 178 12.63 -8.23 -8.82
CA GLY A 178 11.76 -8.91 -7.86
C GLY A 178 11.80 -8.30 -6.45
N GLU A 179 13.00 -7.98 -5.96
CA GLU A 179 13.19 -7.32 -4.67
C GLU A 179 12.66 -5.89 -4.67
N ALA A 180 12.95 -5.11 -5.72
CA ALA A 180 12.46 -3.74 -5.85
C ALA A 180 10.93 -3.69 -5.90
N PHE A 181 10.30 -4.56 -6.70
CA PHE A 181 8.85 -4.68 -6.75
C PHE A 181 8.26 -5.11 -5.41
N SER A 182 8.89 -6.07 -4.72
CA SER A 182 8.39 -6.55 -3.43
C SER A 182 8.44 -5.45 -2.36
N ALA A 183 9.59 -4.78 -2.23
CA ALA A 183 9.76 -3.70 -1.27
C ALA A 183 8.80 -2.53 -1.55
N GLN A 184 8.63 -2.16 -2.83
CA GLN A 184 7.74 -1.08 -3.23
C GLN A 184 6.27 -1.44 -3.02
N ALA A 185 5.86 -2.67 -3.34
CA ALA A 185 4.49 -3.12 -3.11
C ALA A 185 4.13 -3.09 -1.62
N ILE A 186 5.02 -3.57 -0.74
CA ILE A 186 4.80 -3.54 0.72
C ILE A 186 4.77 -2.10 1.26
N GLN A 187 5.54 -1.19 0.67
CA GLN A 187 5.52 0.22 1.06
C GLN A 187 4.20 0.92 0.68
N LEU A 188 3.70 0.68 -0.53
CA LEU A 188 2.54 1.39 -1.09
C LEU A 188 1.21 0.79 -0.62
N LEU A 189 1.11 -0.54 -0.62
CA LEU A 189 -0.12 -1.23 -0.30
C LEU A 189 -0.27 -1.32 1.22
N ASN A 190 -1.27 -0.65 1.75
CA ASN A 190 -1.60 -0.65 3.16
C ASN A 190 -2.97 -1.27 3.37
N LEU A 191 -3.15 -2.03 4.45
CA LEU A 191 -4.45 -2.60 4.80
C LEU A 191 -5.20 -1.62 5.70
N ASP A 192 -6.50 -1.46 5.50
CA ASP A 192 -7.32 -0.57 6.34
C ASP A 192 -7.56 -1.11 7.77
N SER A 193 -7.35 -2.41 7.99
CA SER A 193 -7.59 -3.06 9.27
C SER A 193 -6.99 -4.47 9.34
N PHE A 194 -6.83 -4.98 10.56
CA PHE A 194 -6.45 -6.38 10.78
C PHE A 194 -7.49 -7.37 10.24
N LYS A 195 -8.78 -7.01 10.26
CA LYS A 195 -9.85 -7.87 9.73
C LYS A 195 -9.68 -8.09 8.23
N THR A 196 -9.37 -7.02 7.50
CA THR A 196 -9.06 -7.06 6.07
C THR A 196 -7.82 -7.90 5.80
N GLY A 197 -6.75 -7.70 6.56
CA GLY A 197 -5.55 -8.53 6.45
C GLY A 197 -5.81 -10.02 6.67
N MET A 198 -6.56 -10.37 7.72
CA MET A 198 -6.93 -11.76 8.00
C MET A 198 -7.84 -12.35 6.92
N ALA A 199 -8.79 -11.57 6.40
CA ALA A 199 -9.67 -12.02 5.32
C ALA A 199 -8.92 -12.23 4.00
N LEU A 200 -8.00 -11.33 3.65
CA LEU A 200 -7.12 -11.46 2.48
C LEU A 200 -6.29 -12.74 2.57
N LEU A 201 -5.59 -12.94 3.69
CA LEU A 201 -4.75 -14.12 3.92
C LEU A 201 -5.57 -15.42 3.95
N ALA A 202 -6.75 -15.41 4.55
CA ALA A 202 -7.64 -16.57 4.56
C ALA A 202 -8.20 -16.87 3.16
N GLY A 203 -8.59 -15.86 2.40
CA GLY A 203 -9.05 -16.03 1.02
C GLY A 203 -7.96 -16.61 0.12
N LEU A 204 -6.72 -16.10 0.26
CA LEU A 204 -5.58 -16.59 -0.50
C LEU A 204 -5.12 -17.98 -0.09
N PHE A 205 -5.32 -18.37 1.17
CA PHE A 205 -5.10 -19.75 1.62
C PHE A 205 -5.96 -20.75 0.83
N PHE A 206 -7.26 -20.48 0.68
CA PHE A 206 -8.14 -21.35 -0.11
C PHE A 206 -7.86 -21.27 -1.61
N TYR A 207 -7.54 -20.09 -2.11
CA TYR A 207 -7.14 -19.87 -3.50
C TYR A 207 -5.95 -20.75 -3.90
N ASP A 208 -4.89 -20.74 -3.09
CA ASP A 208 -3.64 -21.44 -3.40
C ASP A 208 -3.84 -22.96 -3.35
N ILE A 209 -4.65 -23.45 -2.39
CA ILE A 209 -5.06 -24.86 -2.35
C ILE A 209 -5.79 -25.27 -3.63
N PHE A 210 -6.77 -24.47 -4.06
CA PHE A 210 -7.56 -24.78 -5.25
C PHE A 210 -6.71 -24.78 -6.52
N TRP A 211 -5.88 -23.77 -6.75
CA TRP A 211 -5.12 -23.64 -7.99
C TRP A 211 -3.87 -24.50 -8.05
N VAL A 212 -3.23 -24.82 -6.91
CA VAL A 212 -2.07 -25.71 -6.88
C VAL A 212 -2.46 -27.19 -6.91
N PHE A 213 -3.44 -27.61 -6.10
CA PHE A 213 -3.82 -29.02 -6.01
C PHE A 213 -4.99 -29.42 -6.90
N GLY A 214 -5.88 -28.48 -7.21
CA GLY A 214 -7.10 -28.77 -7.97
C GLY A 214 -6.93 -28.71 -9.49
N THR A 215 -5.94 -28.00 -10.02
CA THR A 215 -5.80 -27.77 -11.48
C THR A 215 -4.34 -27.70 -11.95
N ASP A 216 -4.07 -28.06 -13.20
CA ASP A 216 -2.74 -27.91 -13.82
C ASP A 216 -2.42 -26.48 -14.30
N VAL A 217 -3.36 -25.55 -14.11
CA VAL A 217 -3.30 -24.19 -14.67
C VAL A 217 -2.14 -23.42 -14.05
N MET A 218 -2.00 -23.45 -12.72
CA MET A 218 -0.93 -22.74 -12.02
C MET A 218 0.46 -23.26 -12.42
N VAL A 219 0.62 -24.58 -12.54
CA VAL A 219 1.89 -25.19 -12.95
C VAL A 219 2.23 -24.85 -14.41
N THR A 220 1.23 -24.83 -15.29
CA THR A 220 1.41 -24.48 -16.71
C THR A 220 1.82 -23.03 -16.88
N VAL A 221 1.16 -22.11 -16.17
CA VAL A 221 1.51 -20.68 -16.17
C VAL A 221 2.90 -20.50 -15.57
N ALA A 222 3.20 -21.10 -14.41
CA ALA A 222 4.50 -20.96 -13.76
C ALA A 222 5.69 -21.45 -14.63
N LYS A 223 5.48 -22.50 -15.43
CA LYS A 223 6.49 -23.03 -16.37
C LYS A 223 6.61 -22.22 -17.66
N SER A 224 5.51 -21.61 -18.12
CA SER A 224 5.49 -20.86 -19.39
C SER A 224 5.87 -19.39 -19.21
N PHE A 225 5.72 -18.86 -17.99
CA PHE A 225 5.99 -17.48 -17.63
C PHE A 225 7.46 -17.23 -17.30
N ASP A 226 8.12 -16.44 -18.16
CA ASP A 226 9.52 -16.04 -18.04
C ASP A 226 9.66 -14.52 -18.07
N ALA A 227 9.32 -13.89 -16.94
CA ALA A 227 9.47 -12.45 -16.71
C ALA A 227 9.93 -12.18 -15.25
N PRO A 228 10.35 -10.95 -14.91
CA PRO A 228 10.97 -10.63 -13.62
C PRO A 228 9.94 -10.44 -12.50
N ILE A 229 9.08 -11.46 -12.29
CA ILE A 229 8.10 -11.55 -11.19
C ILE A 229 8.39 -12.77 -10.28
N LYS A 230 9.61 -13.28 -10.27
CA LYS A 230 10.04 -14.34 -9.36
C LYS A 230 11.47 -14.09 -8.92
N VAL A 231 11.75 -14.44 -7.67
CA VAL A 231 13.12 -14.49 -7.15
C VAL A 231 13.62 -15.91 -7.34
N VAL A 232 14.80 -16.06 -7.95
CA VAL A 232 15.37 -17.36 -8.30
C VAL A 232 16.81 -17.51 -7.80
N TRP A 233 17.18 -18.71 -7.39
CA TRP A 233 18.55 -19.04 -7.03
C TRP A 233 18.96 -20.40 -7.61
N PRO A 234 20.16 -20.55 -8.18
CA PRO A 234 20.62 -21.84 -8.72
C PRO A 234 20.83 -22.86 -7.59
N LYS A 235 20.25 -24.06 -7.73
CA LYS A 235 20.37 -25.16 -6.74
C LYS A 235 21.80 -25.61 -6.56
N ASP A 236 22.56 -25.66 -7.65
CA ASP A 236 23.98 -25.94 -7.67
C ASP A 236 24.71 -24.86 -8.45
N ILE A 237 25.80 -24.35 -7.87
CA ILE A 237 26.60 -23.26 -8.45
C ILE A 237 27.50 -23.80 -9.58
N PHE A 238 27.77 -25.11 -9.61
CA PHE A 238 28.80 -25.74 -10.43
C PHE A 238 28.28 -26.75 -11.47
N GLU A 239 27.08 -27.32 -11.31
CA GLU A 239 26.48 -28.23 -12.30
C GLU A 239 25.08 -27.74 -12.70
N ASN A 240 24.73 -27.98 -13.98
CA ASN A 240 23.48 -27.60 -14.68
C ASN A 240 22.44 -26.89 -13.80
N ALA A 241 22.43 -25.56 -13.85
CA ALA A 241 21.67 -24.67 -12.96
C ALA A 241 20.15 -24.90 -13.05
N GLN A 242 19.65 -25.88 -12.30
CA GLN A 242 18.23 -25.93 -11.95
C GLN A 242 17.96 -24.83 -10.93
N PHE A 243 17.01 -23.95 -11.20
CA PHE A 243 16.69 -22.85 -10.29
C PHE A 243 15.61 -23.27 -9.30
N THR A 244 15.78 -22.88 -8.03
CA THR A 244 14.68 -22.80 -7.08
C THR A 244 14.05 -21.42 -7.21
N MET A 245 12.72 -21.35 -7.17
CA MET A 245 11.96 -20.11 -7.34
C MET A 245 11.06 -19.84 -6.13
N LEU A 246 10.89 -18.56 -5.82
CA LEU A 246 9.89 -18.07 -4.86
C LEU A 246 9.03 -17.00 -5.56
N GLY A 247 7.72 -17.11 -5.41
CA GLY A 247 6.77 -16.17 -5.99
C GLY A 247 6.79 -14.84 -5.25
N LEU A 248 6.68 -13.73 -5.98
CA LEU A 248 6.55 -12.41 -5.33
C LEU A 248 5.29 -12.30 -4.47
N GLY A 249 4.21 -12.99 -4.85
CA GLY A 249 2.98 -13.03 -4.05
C GLY A 249 3.20 -13.58 -2.64
N ASP A 250 4.08 -14.57 -2.50
CA ASP A 250 4.40 -15.20 -1.21
C ASP A 250 5.23 -14.29 -0.30
N ILE A 251 5.90 -13.28 -0.88
CA ILE A 251 6.68 -12.27 -0.16
C ILE A 251 5.78 -11.07 0.18
N VAL A 252 5.10 -10.53 -0.84
CA VAL A 252 4.35 -9.28 -0.75
C VAL A 252 3.10 -9.43 0.11
N ILE A 253 2.30 -10.49 -0.08
CA ILE A 253 1.01 -10.61 0.61
C ILE A 253 1.22 -10.76 2.14
N PRO A 254 2.05 -11.69 2.64
CA PRO A 254 2.37 -11.72 4.07
C PRO A 254 3.13 -10.47 4.51
N GLY A 255 3.98 -9.91 3.65
CA GLY A 255 4.74 -8.69 3.90
C GLY A 255 3.87 -7.47 4.24
N ILE A 256 2.77 -7.26 3.52
CA ILE A 256 1.81 -6.18 3.79
C ILE A 256 1.13 -6.40 5.17
N PHE A 257 0.81 -7.64 5.53
CA PHE A 257 0.26 -7.93 6.86
C PHE A 257 1.29 -7.70 7.99
N ILE A 258 2.56 -8.05 7.76
CA ILE A 258 3.66 -7.76 8.68
C ILE A 258 3.87 -6.24 8.82
N ALA A 259 3.76 -5.48 7.73
CA ALA A 259 3.81 -4.02 7.76
C ALA A 259 2.67 -3.43 8.61
N LEU A 260 1.46 -3.98 8.51
CA LEU A 260 0.32 -3.60 9.36
C LEU A 260 0.62 -3.86 10.86
N CYS A 261 1.24 -5.00 11.19
CA CYS A 261 1.70 -5.29 12.55
C CYS A 261 2.68 -4.23 13.08
N LEU A 262 3.61 -3.76 12.23
CA LEU A 262 4.57 -2.71 12.59
C LEU A 262 3.88 -1.35 12.80
N GLN A 263 2.90 -1.02 11.96
CA GLN A 263 2.09 0.18 12.11
C GLN A 263 1.29 0.17 13.41
N PHE A 264 0.74 -0.99 13.78
CA PHE A 264 0.07 -1.17 15.06
C PHE A 264 1.01 -0.97 16.24
N ASP A 265 2.20 -1.60 16.21
CA ASP A 265 3.23 -1.42 17.24
C ASP A 265 3.59 0.06 17.42
N HIS A 266 3.76 0.78 16.32
CA HIS A 266 4.05 2.22 16.33
C HIS A 266 2.87 3.03 16.92
N ALA A 267 1.63 2.73 16.53
CA ALA A 267 0.45 3.39 17.06
C ALA A 267 0.27 3.17 18.56
N GLN A 268 0.57 1.97 19.06
CA GLN A 268 0.54 1.65 20.47
C GLN A 268 1.65 2.35 21.25
N TYR A 269 2.85 2.46 20.66
CA TYR A 269 3.94 3.25 21.22
C TYR A 269 3.55 4.73 21.37
N LEU A 270 2.93 5.33 20.35
CA LEU A 270 2.49 6.72 20.39
C LEU A 270 1.42 6.98 21.47
N LYS A 271 0.59 5.99 21.80
CA LYS A 271 -0.38 6.07 22.91
C LYS A 271 0.28 5.95 24.29
N SER A 272 1.45 5.29 24.39
CA SER A 272 2.21 5.14 25.62
C SER A 272 2.81 6.47 26.11
N THR A 273 3.06 6.56 27.42
CA THR A 273 3.71 7.74 28.06
C THR A 273 5.05 8.08 27.39
N ALA A 274 5.80 7.07 26.94
CA ALA A 274 7.07 7.27 26.23
C ALA A 274 6.89 7.91 24.84
N GLY A 275 5.94 7.42 24.03
CA GLY A 275 5.66 7.99 22.70
C GLY A 275 5.00 9.37 22.76
N LYS A 276 4.23 9.67 23.81
CA LYS A 276 3.73 11.03 24.06
C LYS A 276 4.86 12.04 24.27
N LYS A 277 5.95 11.63 24.95
CA LYS A 277 7.15 12.46 25.17
C LYS A 277 8.01 12.59 23.92
N ASN A 278 8.12 11.53 23.12
CA ASN A 278 8.91 11.54 21.89
C ASN A 278 8.13 10.93 20.71
N LYS A 279 7.32 11.77 20.05
CA LYS A 279 6.55 11.38 18.86
C LYS A 279 7.41 11.12 17.62
N PHE A 280 8.70 11.48 17.68
CA PHE A 280 9.67 11.37 16.60
C PHE A 280 10.63 10.19 16.78
N ALA A 281 10.40 9.35 17.80
CA ALA A 281 11.28 8.22 18.07
C ALA A 281 11.20 7.19 16.94
N THR A 282 12.34 6.94 16.31
CA THR A 282 12.52 5.89 15.30
C THR A 282 12.70 4.51 15.93
N SER A 283 13.01 4.46 17.22
CA SER A 283 13.18 3.24 18.00
C SER A 283 12.04 3.08 19.00
N PHE A 284 11.29 1.99 18.86
CA PHE A 284 10.16 1.61 19.70
C PHE A 284 10.06 0.07 19.79
N PRO A 285 9.41 -0.49 20.83
CA PRO A 285 9.20 -1.93 20.92
C PRO A 285 8.23 -2.42 19.84
N LYS A 286 8.59 -3.52 19.18
CA LYS A 286 7.88 -4.07 18.00
C LYS A 286 7.38 -5.51 18.21
N PRO A 287 6.61 -5.81 19.26
CA PRO A 287 6.23 -7.17 19.60
C PRO A 287 5.39 -7.85 18.50
N TYR A 288 4.43 -7.16 17.87
CA TYR A 288 3.57 -7.77 16.84
C TYR A 288 4.34 -7.99 15.54
N PHE A 289 5.12 -7.00 15.12
CA PHE A 289 5.98 -7.12 13.95
C PHE A 289 6.97 -8.28 14.12
N LEU A 290 7.69 -8.34 15.24
CA LEU A 290 8.67 -9.40 15.47
C LEU A 290 8.01 -10.78 15.53
N ALA A 291 6.87 -10.91 16.22
CA ALA A 291 6.16 -12.19 16.30
C ALA A 291 5.71 -12.68 14.93
N CYS A 292 5.13 -11.79 14.11
CA CYS A 292 4.66 -12.12 12.77
C CYS A 292 5.81 -12.38 11.80
N PHE A 293 6.90 -11.62 11.90
CA PHE A 293 8.09 -11.77 11.07
C PHE A 293 8.83 -13.10 11.35
N ILE A 294 8.95 -13.49 12.62
CA ILE A 294 9.47 -14.81 12.98
C ILE A 294 8.54 -15.92 12.49
N ALA A 295 7.22 -15.76 12.65
CA ALA A 295 6.24 -16.73 12.16
C ALA A 295 6.31 -16.92 10.64
N TYR A 296 6.53 -15.84 9.88
CA TYR A 296 6.78 -15.89 8.44
C TYR A 296 8.03 -16.70 8.09
N ILE A 297 9.16 -16.44 8.77
CA ILE A 297 10.41 -17.19 8.56
C ILE A 297 10.22 -18.67 8.88
N LEU A 298 9.56 -19.01 10.00
CA LEU A 298 9.26 -20.38 10.37
C LEU A 298 8.30 -21.05 9.37
N GLY A 299 7.34 -20.29 8.83
CA GLY A 299 6.46 -20.74 7.76
C GLY A 299 7.23 -21.08 6.49
N LEU A 300 8.17 -20.22 6.05
CA LEU A 300 9.05 -20.50 4.91
C LEU A 300 9.95 -21.72 5.14
N ILE A 301 10.49 -21.88 6.34
CA ILE A 301 11.27 -23.08 6.68
C ILE A 301 10.37 -24.32 6.57
N THR A 302 9.14 -24.24 7.09
CA THR A 302 8.17 -25.33 7.02
C THR A 302 7.83 -25.67 5.57
N THR A 303 7.59 -24.69 4.70
CA THR A 303 7.29 -24.93 3.27
C THR A 303 8.45 -25.66 2.58
N VAL A 304 9.69 -25.25 2.85
CA VAL A 304 10.89 -25.88 2.30
C VAL A 304 11.03 -27.31 2.79
N VAL A 305 10.86 -27.55 4.10
CA VAL A 305 10.96 -28.88 4.71
C VAL A 305 9.93 -29.82 4.10
N VAL A 306 8.66 -29.41 4.03
CA VAL A 306 7.59 -30.26 3.49
C VAL A 306 7.78 -30.49 1.99
N MET A 307 8.12 -29.48 1.21
CA MET A 307 8.42 -29.63 -0.22
C MET A 307 9.58 -30.62 -0.45
N HIS A 308 10.60 -30.61 0.42
CA HIS A 308 11.71 -31.54 0.34
C HIS A 308 11.30 -32.98 0.68
N THR A 309 10.48 -33.18 1.73
CA THR A 309 10.00 -34.51 2.14
C THR A 309 9.09 -35.15 1.08
N TYR A 310 8.15 -34.38 0.54
CA TYR A 310 7.12 -34.91 -0.37
C TYR A 310 7.50 -34.86 -1.86
N LYS A 311 8.63 -34.21 -2.21
CA LYS A 311 9.13 -34.05 -3.59
C LYS A 311 8.09 -33.50 -4.58
N ALA A 312 7.10 -32.77 -4.07
CA ALA A 312 6.03 -32.15 -4.83
C ALA A 312 6.00 -30.66 -4.50
N ALA A 313 5.73 -29.82 -5.51
CA ALA A 313 5.54 -28.39 -5.29
C ALA A 313 4.30 -28.18 -4.41
N GLN A 314 4.44 -27.32 -3.39
CA GLN A 314 3.37 -27.00 -2.46
C GLN A 314 3.05 -25.52 -2.48
N PRO A 315 1.78 -25.15 -2.24
CA PRO A 315 1.37 -23.76 -2.09
C PRO A 315 2.09 -23.14 -0.89
N ALA A 316 2.84 -22.07 -1.07
CA ALA A 316 3.60 -21.47 0.03
C ALA A 316 2.67 -20.77 1.04
N LEU A 317 1.59 -20.14 0.54
CA LEU A 317 0.61 -19.46 1.38
C LEU A 317 -0.16 -20.42 2.30
N LEU A 318 -0.18 -21.71 1.98
CA LEU A 318 -0.75 -22.76 2.84
C LEU A 318 -0.19 -22.72 4.27
N TYR A 319 1.10 -22.42 4.40
CA TYR A 319 1.80 -22.38 5.69
C TYR A 319 1.98 -20.95 6.19
N LEU A 320 2.27 -20.00 5.28
CA LEU A 320 2.55 -18.61 5.64
C LEU A 320 1.30 -17.89 6.16
N SER A 321 0.15 -18.08 5.51
CA SER A 321 -1.12 -17.44 5.88
C SER A 321 -1.54 -17.74 7.33
N PRO A 322 -1.72 -19.01 7.73
CA PRO A 322 -2.11 -19.32 9.10
C PRO A 322 -1.02 -18.93 10.11
N ALA A 323 0.27 -19.05 9.79
CA ALA A 323 1.35 -18.64 10.69
C ALA A 323 1.31 -17.14 11.00
N CYS A 324 1.09 -16.29 10.00
CA CYS A 324 0.99 -14.84 10.18
C CYS A 324 -0.27 -14.44 10.97
N ILE A 325 -1.43 -15.02 10.65
CA ILE A 325 -2.69 -14.74 11.37
C ILE A 325 -2.58 -15.19 12.83
N LEU A 326 -2.14 -16.42 13.07
CA LEU A 326 -2.06 -16.99 14.42
C LEU A 326 -1.06 -16.25 15.28
N SER A 327 0.10 -15.85 14.74
CA SER A 327 1.09 -15.11 15.52
C SER A 327 0.58 -13.75 15.99
N ALA A 328 -0.14 -13.00 15.14
CA ALA A 328 -0.75 -11.73 15.54
C ALA A 328 -1.86 -11.93 16.60
N LEU A 329 -2.72 -12.94 16.42
CA LEU A 329 -3.79 -13.26 17.37
C LEU A 329 -3.25 -13.75 18.71
N LEU A 330 -2.27 -14.65 18.72
CA LEU A 330 -1.61 -15.15 19.93
C LEU A 330 -0.92 -14.02 20.69
N THR A 331 -0.21 -13.14 19.98
CA THR A 331 0.42 -11.96 20.60
C THR A 331 -0.62 -11.04 21.24
N ALA A 332 -1.76 -10.81 20.57
CA ALA A 332 -2.86 -10.04 21.14
C ALA A 332 -3.51 -10.70 22.35
N LEU A 333 -3.64 -12.02 22.36
CA LEU A 333 -4.18 -12.79 23.47
C LEU A 333 -3.26 -12.74 24.69
N VAL A 334 -1.96 -12.98 24.49
CA VAL A 334 -0.95 -12.93 25.57
C VAL A 334 -0.85 -11.54 26.19
N ARG A 335 -1.01 -10.48 25.38
CA ARG A 335 -0.95 -9.09 25.86
C ARG A 335 -2.30 -8.52 26.33
N GLY A 336 -3.40 -9.23 26.10
CA GLY A 336 -4.75 -8.74 26.43
C GLY A 336 -5.21 -7.54 25.57
N GLU A 337 -4.61 -7.34 24.40
CA GLU A 337 -4.81 -6.16 23.53
C GLU A 337 -5.76 -6.45 22.34
N THR A 338 -6.51 -7.55 22.37
CA THR A 338 -7.36 -8.02 21.26
C THR A 338 -8.35 -6.96 20.74
N LYS A 339 -9.05 -6.25 21.64
CA LYS A 339 -9.98 -5.17 21.25
C LYS A 339 -9.26 -4.03 20.52
N GLN A 340 -8.02 -3.75 20.90
CA GLN A 340 -7.21 -2.69 20.30
C GLN A 340 -6.70 -3.12 18.93
N LEU A 341 -6.34 -4.39 18.77
CA LEU A 341 -5.97 -4.98 17.48
C LEU A 341 -7.12 -4.88 16.46
N PHE A 342 -8.32 -5.35 16.84
CA PHE A 342 -9.48 -5.34 15.93
C PHE A 342 -10.09 -3.95 15.67
N GLY A 343 -9.79 -2.97 16.53
CA GLY A 343 -10.21 -1.58 16.39
C GLY A 343 -9.13 -0.66 15.82
N PHE A 344 -8.00 -1.21 15.36
CA PHE A 344 -6.94 -0.42 14.75
C PHE A 344 -7.29 -0.01 13.33
N ASP A 345 -7.17 1.30 13.06
CA ASP A 345 -7.27 1.92 11.75
C ASP A 345 -5.93 2.66 11.48
N PRO A 346 -5.15 2.24 10.48
CA PRO A 346 -3.90 2.87 10.09
C PRO A 346 -4.08 4.14 9.24
N ASN A 347 -5.30 4.45 8.77
CA ASN A 347 -5.54 5.64 7.97
C ASN A 347 -5.59 6.91 8.85
N PRO A 348 -4.63 7.84 8.70
CA PRO A 348 -4.61 9.08 9.49
C PRO A 348 -5.79 10.00 9.18
N ASP A 349 -6.33 9.96 7.96
CA ASP A 349 -7.43 10.83 7.52
C ASP A 349 -8.78 10.36 8.08
N SER A 350 -8.97 9.04 8.17
CA SER A 350 -10.09 8.41 8.88
C SER A 350 -10.10 8.81 10.37
N ALA A 351 -8.93 8.77 11.01
CA ALA A 351 -8.78 9.16 12.42
C ALA A 351 -9.04 10.66 12.67
N ALA A 352 -8.71 11.54 11.72
CA ALA A 352 -9.00 12.98 11.80
C ALA A 352 -10.49 13.29 11.58
N ALA A 353 -11.16 12.58 10.66
CA ALA A 353 -12.59 12.71 10.41
C ALA A 353 -13.44 12.21 11.60
N ALA A 354 -13.01 11.13 12.27
CA ALA A 354 -13.66 10.62 13.48
C ALA A 354 -13.64 11.65 14.63
N LYS A 355 -12.51 12.32 14.86
CA LYS A 355 -12.40 13.36 15.90
C LYS A 355 -13.28 14.60 15.62
N LYS A 356 -13.39 15.02 14.36
CA LYS A 356 -14.28 16.13 13.97
C LYS A 356 -15.76 15.81 14.22
N ASN A 357 -16.17 14.56 14.08
CA ASN A 357 -17.56 14.15 14.35
C ASN A 357 -17.88 14.06 15.85
N ASP A 358 -16.89 13.79 16.70
CA ASP A 358 -17.08 13.76 18.16
C ASP A 358 -17.13 15.18 18.77
N ASP A 359 -16.37 16.15 18.21
CA ASP A 359 -16.44 17.55 18.65
C ASP A 359 -17.80 18.22 18.31
N VAL A 360 -18.52 17.74 17.29
CA VAL A 360 -19.86 18.24 16.91
C VAL A 360 -20.98 17.65 17.80
N LYS A 361 -20.71 16.61 18.59
CA LYS A 361 -21.69 16.06 19.56
C LYS A 361 -21.64 16.70 20.95
N GLY A 362 -20.78 17.71 21.14
CA GLY A 362 -20.50 18.34 22.43
C GLY A 362 -21.19 19.68 22.72
N GLU A 363 -22.23 20.09 21.99
CA GLU A 363 -23.00 21.28 22.37
C GLU A 363 -24.15 20.93 23.35
N PRO A 364 -24.31 21.66 24.49
CA PRO A 364 -25.41 21.43 25.42
C PRO A 364 -26.75 21.76 24.76
N LYS A 365 -27.69 20.82 24.80
CA LYS A 365 -29.09 21.08 24.43
C LYS A 365 -29.69 22.13 25.37
N GLU A 366 -30.04 23.30 24.84
CA GLU A 366 -30.89 24.27 25.54
C GLU A 366 -32.23 23.65 25.97
N PRO A 367 -32.79 24.06 27.13
CA PRO A 367 -34.04 23.52 27.62
C PRO A 367 -35.22 24.03 26.78
N LYS A 368 -35.97 23.10 26.18
CA LYS A 368 -37.21 23.41 25.45
C LYS A 368 -38.27 23.97 26.40
N ALA A 369 -38.67 25.22 26.18
CA ALA A 369 -39.85 25.81 26.79
C ALA A 369 -41.13 25.08 26.35
N GLU A 370 -41.95 24.77 27.34
CA GLU A 370 -43.21 24.02 27.28
C GLU A 370 -44.32 24.87 26.63
N LYS A 371 -45.03 24.33 25.63
CA LYS A 371 -46.26 24.94 25.08
C LYS A 371 -47.49 24.37 25.80
N PRO A 372 -48.52 25.17 26.14
CA PRO A 372 -49.74 24.65 26.77
C PRO A 372 -50.62 23.89 25.76
N LYS A 373 -51.22 22.80 26.26
CA LYS A 373 -52.19 21.93 25.58
C LYS A 373 -53.53 22.64 25.37
N ALA A 374 -54.17 22.40 24.23
CA ALA A 374 -55.62 22.58 24.07
C ALA A 374 -56.22 21.48 23.17
N ALA A 375 -57.30 20.87 23.65
CA ALA A 375 -58.24 20.03 22.92
C ALA A 375 -59.65 20.32 23.51
N PRO A 376 -60.75 19.85 22.91
CA PRO A 376 -61.23 20.13 21.54
C PRO A 376 -62.73 20.55 21.55
N ALA A 377 -63.27 21.16 20.47
CA ALA A 377 -64.72 21.23 20.27
C ALA A 377 -65.18 21.34 18.80
N LYS A 378 -66.33 20.69 18.57
CA LYS A 378 -67.09 20.30 17.37
C LYS A 378 -67.58 21.41 16.41
N MET A 379 -67.59 21.05 15.11
CA MET A 379 -68.68 21.04 14.09
C MET A 379 -69.76 22.16 13.99
N HIS A 380 -69.95 22.59 12.73
CA HIS A 380 -71.13 23.17 12.04
C HIS A 380 -71.40 24.70 12.02
N ALA A 381 -71.41 25.26 10.79
CA ALA A 381 -72.39 26.14 10.14
C ALA A 381 -71.68 27.08 9.12
N THR A 382 -71.71 26.80 7.81
CA THR A 382 -72.63 27.33 6.76
C THR A 382 -72.54 28.85 6.50
N ARG A 383 -72.10 29.23 5.27
CA ARG A 383 -72.84 30.03 4.25
C ARG A 383 -72.05 31.19 3.58
N ALA A 384 -72.02 31.15 2.22
CA ALA A 384 -71.97 32.25 1.20
C ALA A 384 -70.76 33.22 1.22
N ALA A 385 -70.23 33.82 0.13
CA ALA A 385 -70.63 34.14 -1.25
C ALA A 385 -69.31 34.39 -2.06
N SER A 386 -69.15 33.95 -3.32
CA SER A 386 -69.07 34.76 -4.57
C SER A 386 -68.48 36.18 -4.42
N GLU A 387 -67.49 36.66 -5.18
CA GLU A 387 -67.44 36.89 -6.65
C GLU A 387 -66.03 37.42 -7.06
N GLU A 388 -65.66 37.23 -8.34
CA GLU A 388 -64.91 38.10 -9.32
C GLU A 388 -63.82 39.10 -8.84
N GLU A 389 -62.72 39.45 -9.53
CA GLU A 389 -62.37 39.58 -10.95
C GLU A 389 -60.85 39.96 -11.03
N GLU A 390 -60.04 39.41 -11.94
CA GLU A 390 -59.42 40.06 -13.12
C GLU A 390 -57.91 40.39 -13.02
N LYS A 391 -57.23 40.26 -14.17
CA LYS A 391 -55.77 40.29 -14.44
C LYS A 391 -55.31 41.73 -14.88
N PRO A 392 -54.28 41.92 -15.74
CA PRO A 392 -52.81 41.95 -15.55
C PRO A 392 -52.15 43.26 -16.11
N LYS A 393 -50.80 43.37 -16.13
CA LYS A 393 -49.91 43.87 -17.23
C LYS A 393 -48.55 44.41 -16.72
N THR A 394 -47.41 43.84 -17.16
CA THR A 394 -46.42 44.33 -18.17
C THR A 394 -45.75 45.70 -17.91
N ARG A 395 -44.40 45.81 -17.96
CA ARG A 395 -43.56 46.20 -19.13
C ARG A 395 -42.12 46.69 -18.76
N THR A 396 -41.12 46.17 -19.49
CA THR A 396 -39.90 46.81 -20.09
C THR A 396 -38.91 47.65 -19.23
N SER A 397 -37.60 47.34 -19.11
CA SER A 397 -36.42 47.32 -20.06
C SER A 397 -35.43 48.51 -19.80
N PRO A 398 -34.20 48.58 -20.37
CA PRO A 398 -32.95 48.79 -19.61
C PRO A 398 -32.14 50.04 -20.06
N ARG A 399 -30.88 50.21 -19.55
CA ARG A 399 -29.63 50.56 -20.30
C ARG A 399 -28.74 51.74 -19.76
N LYS A 400 -27.41 51.46 -19.64
CA LYS A 400 -26.19 52.33 -19.81
C LYS A 400 -25.91 53.45 -18.75
N LYS A 401 -24.70 53.97 -18.48
CA LYS A 401 -23.36 54.06 -19.13
C LYS A 401 -22.32 54.63 -18.11
N GLY A 402 -21.02 54.27 -18.15
CA GLY A 402 -19.87 55.18 -18.46
C GLY A 402 -19.01 55.53 -17.21
N GLY A 403 -17.69 55.78 -17.20
CA GLY A 403 -16.58 55.93 -18.19
C GLY A 403 -15.21 55.87 -17.44
N LYS A 404 -14.07 55.44 -18.06
CA LYS A 404 -12.94 56.24 -18.65
C LYS A 404 -12.32 57.27 -17.70
N THR A 405 -11.00 57.37 -17.45
CA THR A 405 -9.79 57.60 -18.29
C THR A 405 -8.52 57.41 -17.39
N ALA A 406 -7.25 57.33 -17.81
CA ALA A 406 -6.51 57.61 -19.05
C ALA A 406 -5.31 56.66 -19.14
#